data_AF-A0A2G2GAP1-F1
#
_entry.id   AF-A0A2G2GAP1-F1
#
_cell.length_a   1.000
_cell.length_b   1.000
_cell.length_c   1.000
_cell.angle_alpha   90.00
_cell.angle_beta   90.00
_cell.angle_gamma   90.00
#
_symmetry.space_group_name_H-M   'P 1'
#
loop_
_entity.id
_entity.type
_entity.pdbx_description
1 polymer ?
#
loop_
_entity_poly.entity_id
_entity_poly.type
_entity_poly.pdbx_seq_one_letter_code
_entity_poly.pdbx_strand_id
1 'polypeptide(L)'
;MRLNELSDNPGATKNRLRVGRGIGSGKGKTAGRGIKGQKSRSGVSINGFEGGQMPIYMRLPKRGFNKPNQKKFAELSIRRLEQAIEAGVLDLKNDVDANALVAAGVVRRVLDGVRLIGAGKISKAVNLKITGATPGATKLVEAAKGSVTIVEGRIVKAEKSEKPAVKKPVAKKAAAPKAEAKKPAAKKAAPKKTAAKLEADDLTKISGIGPVFAKRLAEEGITTYLQVTKLTAKRIAELDEKLDLKNNITNDDWPAQAAELMKAKK
;
A
#
# COMPACT_ATOMS: atom_id res chain seq x y z
N MET A 1 -8.09 20.19 -38.50
CA MET A 1 -9.25 19.93 -37.63
C MET A 1 -9.68 21.24 -37.01
N ARG A 2 -10.94 21.66 -37.19
CA ARG A 2 -11.47 22.83 -36.49
C ARG A 2 -12.01 22.38 -35.13
N LEU A 3 -11.84 23.22 -34.10
CA LEU A 3 -12.20 22.85 -32.72
C LEU A 3 -13.72 22.61 -32.52
N ASN A 4 -14.56 23.20 -33.37
CA ASN A 4 -16.02 23.10 -33.33
C ASN A 4 -16.58 21.82 -33.99
N GLU A 5 -15.75 21.05 -34.69
CA GLU A 5 -16.15 19.84 -35.41
C GLU A 5 -15.65 18.56 -34.69
N LEU A 6 -15.12 18.70 -33.48
CA LEU A 6 -14.68 17.59 -32.65
C LEU A 6 -15.90 16.92 -31.99
N SER A 7 -16.17 15.68 -32.39
CA SER A 7 -17.12 14.79 -31.73
C SER A 7 -16.44 13.48 -31.36
N ASP A 8 -16.96 12.81 -30.33
CA ASP A 8 -16.50 11.47 -29.97
C ASP A 8 -16.98 10.42 -30.99
N ASN A 9 -16.41 9.23 -30.93
CA ASN A 9 -16.82 8.10 -31.76
C ASN A 9 -18.30 7.76 -31.49
N PRO A 10 -19.07 7.37 -32.52
CA PRO A 10 -20.47 7.01 -32.35
C PRO A 10 -20.62 5.88 -31.31
N GLY A 11 -21.43 6.12 -30.29
CA GLY A 11 -21.67 5.18 -29.18
C GLY A 11 -20.76 5.32 -27.97
N ALA A 12 -19.74 6.20 -28.00
CA ALA A 12 -18.88 6.48 -26.85
C ALA A 12 -19.68 7.12 -25.68
N THR A 13 -20.63 8.00 -26.00
CA THR A 13 -21.57 8.57 -25.01
C THR A 13 -23.00 8.11 -25.25
N LYS A 14 -23.70 7.75 -24.17
CA LYS A 14 -25.14 7.45 -24.20
C LYS A 14 -25.94 8.62 -23.64
N ASN A 15 -27.07 8.91 -24.26
CA ASN A 15 -27.97 9.96 -23.77
C ASN A 15 -28.46 9.63 -22.35
N ARG A 16 -28.27 10.57 -21.41
CA ARG A 16 -28.73 10.40 -20.03
C ARG A 16 -30.25 10.41 -19.98
N LEU A 17 -30.83 9.37 -19.41
CA LEU A 17 -32.28 9.33 -19.17
C LEU A 17 -32.65 10.33 -18.06
N ARG A 18 -33.45 11.35 -18.40
CA ARG A 18 -33.94 12.36 -17.46
C ARG A 18 -35.34 11.99 -17.00
N VAL A 19 -35.45 11.46 -15.78
CA VAL A 19 -36.73 11.07 -15.18
C VAL A 19 -37.57 12.27 -14.76
N GLY A 20 -38.90 12.13 -14.74
CA GLY A 20 -39.83 13.17 -14.28
C GLY A 20 -39.91 14.38 -15.21
N ARG A 21 -39.83 14.17 -16.53
CA ARG A 21 -39.88 15.23 -17.57
C ARG A 21 -40.97 14.96 -18.61
N GLY A 22 -42.22 14.87 -18.16
CA GLY A 22 -43.39 14.69 -19.01
C GLY A 22 -43.62 13.26 -19.50
N ILE A 23 -44.81 13.00 -20.06
CA ILE A 23 -45.28 11.66 -20.45
C ILE A 23 -44.50 11.11 -21.66
N GLY A 24 -44.18 11.94 -22.66
CA GLY A 24 -43.42 11.54 -23.84
C GLY A 24 -42.00 11.01 -23.55
N SER A 25 -41.46 11.26 -22.35
CA SER A 25 -40.16 10.72 -21.92
C SER A 25 -40.18 9.24 -21.51
N GLY A 26 -41.36 8.61 -21.41
CA GLY A 26 -41.54 7.23 -20.93
C GLY A 26 -41.31 7.03 -19.42
N LYS A 27 -40.58 7.93 -18.74
CA LYS A 27 -40.38 7.93 -17.28
C LYS A 27 -40.85 9.22 -16.62
N GLY A 28 -42.01 9.71 -17.06
CA GLY A 28 -42.64 10.93 -16.55
C GLY A 28 -43.29 10.75 -15.17
N LYS A 29 -44.49 10.15 -15.14
CA LYS A 29 -45.40 10.16 -13.98
C LYS A 29 -44.82 9.56 -12.69
N THR A 30 -44.08 8.45 -12.78
CA THR A 30 -43.55 7.73 -11.62
C THR A 30 -42.03 7.71 -11.55
N ALA A 31 -41.34 8.37 -12.48
CA ALA A 31 -39.88 8.34 -12.60
C ALA A 31 -39.28 6.90 -12.63
N GLY A 32 -40.06 5.88 -12.97
CA GLY A 32 -39.65 4.47 -12.94
C GLY A 32 -39.63 3.82 -11.55
N ARG A 33 -40.20 4.46 -10.53
CA ARG A 33 -40.21 3.95 -9.13
C ARG A 33 -41.47 3.18 -8.73
N GLY A 34 -42.43 2.98 -9.63
CA GLY A 34 -43.73 2.38 -9.31
C GLY A 34 -44.68 3.34 -8.60
N ILE A 35 -45.66 2.80 -7.84
CA ILE A 35 -46.81 3.57 -7.32
C ILE A 35 -46.64 4.00 -5.85
N LYS A 36 -47.30 3.35 -4.88
CA LYS A 36 -47.32 3.75 -3.47
C LYS A 36 -46.59 2.71 -2.62
N GLY A 37 -45.41 2.28 -3.08
CA GLY A 37 -44.56 1.32 -2.38
C GLY A 37 -43.49 2.01 -1.54
N GLN A 38 -42.87 1.25 -0.64
CA GLN A 38 -41.78 1.72 0.23
C GLN A 38 -40.59 2.29 -0.58
N LYS A 39 -40.18 1.60 -1.66
CA LYS A 39 -39.11 2.06 -2.58
C LYS A 39 -39.47 3.27 -3.45
N SER A 40 -40.75 3.64 -3.51
CA SER A 40 -41.21 4.82 -4.24
C SER A 40 -41.01 6.11 -3.44
N ARG A 41 -40.75 6.03 -2.12
CA ARG A 41 -40.47 7.15 -1.23
C ARG A 41 -38.98 7.49 -1.18
N SER A 42 -38.63 8.65 -0.62
CA SER A 42 -37.24 9.07 -0.41
C SER A 42 -36.60 8.32 0.76
N GLY A 43 -35.29 8.06 0.68
CA GLY A 43 -34.49 7.55 1.79
C GLY A 43 -34.48 6.03 2.00
N VAL A 44 -35.29 5.27 1.25
CA VAL A 44 -35.36 3.82 1.41
C VAL A 44 -34.43 3.11 0.43
N SER A 45 -33.42 2.41 0.94
CA SER A 45 -32.63 1.42 0.22
C SER A 45 -32.71 0.06 0.92
N ILE A 46 -33.33 -0.92 0.25
CA ILE A 46 -33.46 -2.29 0.75
C ILE A 46 -32.25 -3.08 0.25
N ASN A 47 -31.12 -2.98 0.97
CA ASN A 47 -29.89 -3.71 0.63
C ASN A 47 -29.80 -4.97 1.50
N GLY A 48 -30.07 -6.14 0.92
CA GLY A 48 -29.92 -7.43 1.60
C GLY A 48 -31.03 -7.78 2.60
N PHE A 49 -32.14 -7.03 2.63
CA PHE A 49 -33.32 -7.39 3.42
C PHE A 49 -34.22 -8.35 2.66
N GLU A 50 -34.50 -9.50 3.26
CA GLU A 50 -35.26 -10.63 2.69
C GLU A 50 -36.69 -10.71 3.24
N GLY A 51 -37.33 -9.56 3.51
CA GLY A 51 -38.76 -9.53 3.88
C GLY A 51 -39.07 -9.99 5.30
N GLY A 52 -38.09 -9.97 6.22
CA GLY A 52 -38.23 -10.46 7.60
C GLY A 52 -37.68 -11.86 7.82
N GLN A 53 -37.33 -12.58 6.74
CA GLN A 53 -36.55 -13.80 6.82
C GLN A 53 -35.13 -13.50 7.32
N MET A 54 -34.55 -14.37 8.16
CA MET A 54 -33.15 -14.24 8.61
C MET A 54 -32.23 -14.17 7.37
N PRO A 55 -31.42 -13.13 7.15
CA PRO A 55 -30.65 -13.00 5.91
C PRO A 55 -29.64 -14.13 5.67
N ILE A 56 -29.32 -14.42 4.41
CA ILE A 56 -28.40 -15.52 4.05
C ILE A 56 -27.04 -15.46 4.75
N TYR A 57 -26.49 -14.26 4.97
CA TYR A 57 -25.21 -14.05 5.64
C TYR A 57 -25.23 -14.33 7.15
N MET A 58 -26.42 -14.48 7.75
CA MET A 58 -26.62 -14.92 9.13
C MET A 58 -26.97 -16.41 9.21
N ARG A 59 -27.69 -16.96 8.21
CA ARG A 59 -28.04 -18.39 8.17
C ARG A 59 -26.81 -19.27 7.99
N LEU A 60 -25.89 -18.86 7.13
CA LEU A 60 -24.69 -19.65 6.82
C LEU A 60 -23.62 -19.41 7.88
N PRO A 61 -22.94 -20.46 8.38
CA PRO A 61 -21.82 -20.30 9.30
C PRO A 61 -20.67 -19.57 8.60
N LYS A 62 -19.96 -18.72 9.33
CA LYS A 62 -18.71 -18.13 8.86
C LYS A 62 -17.67 -19.26 8.75
N ARG A 63 -17.08 -19.43 7.56
CA ARG A 63 -16.12 -20.50 7.28
C ARG A 63 -14.72 -19.93 7.07
N GLY A 64 -13.74 -20.55 7.73
CA GLY A 64 -12.32 -20.27 7.54
C GLY A 64 -11.87 -18.90 8.05
N PHE A 65 -10.69 -18.50 7.62
CA PHE A 65 -10.08 -17.20 7.89
C PHE A 65 -9.29 -16.73 6.67
N ASN A 66 -9.15 -15.41 6.51
CA ASN A 66 -8.27 -14.87 5.48
C ASN A 66 -6.84 -14.82 6.03
N LYS A 67 -5.89 -15.53 5.40
CA LYS A 67 -4.48 -15.51 5.80
C LYS A 67 -3.87 -14.12 5.58
N PRO A 68 -3.42 -13.39 6.63
CA PRO A 68 -2.93 -12.01 6.48
C PRO A 68 -1.67 -11.90 5.62
N ASN A 69 -0.75 -12.86 5.77
CA ASN A 69 0.55 -12.88 5.09
C ASN A 69 0.58 -13.87 3.93
N GLN A 70 -0.47 -13.90 3.11
CA GLN A 70 -0.50 -14.75 1.91
C GLN A 70 0.40 -14.17 0.82
N LYS A 71 1.49 -14.87 0.51
CA LYS A 71 2.37 -14.53 -0.63
C LYS A 71 1.59 -14.67 -1.94
N LYS A 72 1.67 -13.68 -2.81
CA LYS A 72 1.07 -13.69 -4.15
C LYS A 72 2.18 -13.78 -5.18
N PHE A 73 2.19 -14.87 -5.93
CA PHE A 73 3.17 -15.09 -6.99
C PHE A 73 2.60 -14.64 -8.34
N ALA A 74 3.47 -14.15 -9.21
CA ALA A 74 3.13 -13.97 -10.61
C ALA A 74 3.21 -15.32 -11.32
N GLU A 75 2.10 -15.76 -11.87
CA GLU A 75 2.01 -17.04 -12.56
C GLU A 75 2.58 -16.93 -13.97
N LEU A 76 3.63 -17.72 -14.24
CA LEU A 76 4.18 -17.92 -15.57
C LEU A 76 3.74 -19.30 -16.05
N SER A 77 2.89 -19.35 -17.08
CA SER A 77 2.49 -20.61 -17.69
C SER A 77 3.47 -21.05 -18.77
N ILE A 78 3.68 -22.37 -18.91
CA ILE A 78 4.54 -22.94 -19.97
C ILE A 78 4.13 -22.47 -21.37
N ARG A 79 2.83 -22.43 -21.67
CA ARG A 79 2.34 -21.91 -22.96
C ARG A 79 2.78 -20.48 -23.21
N ARG A 80 2.74 -19.62 -22.19
CA ARG A 80 3.11 -18.22 -22.31
C ARG A 80 4.63 -18.04 -22.45
N LEU A 81 5.39 -18.91 -21.78
CA LEU A 81 6.83 -19.00 -21.98
C LEU A 81 7.16 -19.41 -23.42
N GLU A 82 6.50 -20.45 -23.94
CA GLU A 82 6.70 -20.91 -25.32
C GLU A 82 6.36 -19.83 -26.35
N GLN A 83 5.24 -19.14 -26.19
CA GLN A 83 4.88 -18.00 -27.05
C GLN A 83 5.95 -16.90 -27.05
N ALA A 84 6.59 -16.64 -25.90
CA ALA A 84 7.66 -15.64 -25.81
C ALA A 84 8.97 -16.13 -26.46
N ILE A 85 9.23 -17.44 -26.43
CA ILE A 85 10.35 -18.09 -27.12
C ILE A 85 10.16 -18.06 -28.64
N GLU A 86 8.96 -18.39 -29.12
CA GLU A 86 8.59 -18.34 -30.54
C GLU A 86 8.66 -16.92 -31.09
N ALA A 87 8.17 -15.94 -30.32
CA ALA A 87 8.23 -14.53 -30.68
C ALA A 87 9.65 -13.93 -30.56
N GLY A 88 10.63 -14.67 -30.02
CA GLY A 88 12.02 -14.23 -29.88
C GLY A 88 12.21 -13.04 -28.92
N VAL A 89 11.25 -12.81 -28.01
CA VAL A 89 11.28 -11.67 -27.07
C VAL A 89 12.17 -11.97 -25.87
N LEU A 90 12.45 -13.25 -25.60
CA LEU A 90 13.33 -13.70 -24.53
C LEU A 90 14.75 -13.95 -25.05
N ASP A 91 15.73 -13.44 -24.32
CA ASP A 91 17.13 -13.81 -24.52
C ASP A 91 17.39 -15.18 -23.87
N LEU A 92 17.60 -16.20 -24.70
CA LEU A 92 17.79 -17.59 -24.28
C LEU A 92 19.27 -17.94 -24.02
N LYS A 93 20.20 -17.01 -24.31
CA LYS A 93 21.63 -17.23 -24.08
C LYS A 93 22.01 -17.04 -22.62
N ASN A 94 21.30 -16.15 -21.94
CA ASN A 94 21.53 -15.81 -20.54
C ASN A 94 20.45 -16.42 -19.65
N ASP A 95 20.71 -16.43 -18.34
CA ASP A 95 19.72 -16.86 -17.37
C ASP A 95 18.53 -15.90 -17.34
N VAL A 96 17.33 -16.45 -17.49
CA VAL A 96 16.08 -15.69 -17.51
C VAL A 96 15.59 -15.51 -16.08
N ASP A 97 15.95 -14.36 -15.50
CA ASP A 97 15.50 -13.90 -14.20
C ASP A 97 14.07 -13.35 -14.21
N ALA A 98 13.46 -13.23 -13.03
CA ALA A 98 12.16 -12.58 -12.84
C ALA A 98 12.08 -11.15 -13.42
N ASN A 99 13.17 -10.38 -13.37
CA ASN A 99 13.23 -9.04 -13.94
C ASN A 99 13.31 -9.07 -15.48
N ALA A 100 14.03 -10.03 -16.06
CA ALA A 100 14.10 -10.24 -17.50
C ALA A 100 12.72 -10.59 -18.07
N LEU A 101 11.95 -11.43 -17.37
CA LEU A 101 10.57 -11.77 -17.74
C LEU A 101 9.63 -10.56 -17.73
N VAL A 102 9.87 -9.58 -16.86
CA VAL A 102 9.09 -8.33 -16.84
C VAL A 102 9.53 -7.39 -17.95
N ALA A 103 10.83 -7.25 -18.18
CA ALA A 103 11.38 -6.43 -19.27
C ALA A 103 10.90 -6.93 -20.64
N ALA A 104 10.86 -8.25 -20.83
CA ALA A 104 10.33 -8.91 -22.02
C ALA A 104 8.79 -8.86 -22.13
N GLY A 105 8.07 -8.30 -21.14
CA GLY A 105 6.61 -8.21 -21.15
C GLY A 105 5.89 -9.55 -20.98
N VAL A 106 6.63 -10.64 -20.73
CA VAL A 106 6.07 -11.97 -20.47
C VAL A 106 5.30 -11.94 -19.16
N VAL A 107 5.82 -11.29 -18.13
CA VAL A 107 5.11 -11.10 -16.86
C VAL A 107 4.90 -9.60 -16.62
N ARG A 108 3.71 -9.17 -16.19
CA ARG A 108 3.45 -7.74 -15.96
C ARG A 108 4.26 -7.18 -14.78
N ARG A 109 4.34 -7.94 -13.68
CA ARG A 109 4.97 -7.56 -12.40
C ARG A 109 5.37 -8.82 -11.63
N VAL A 110 6.48 -8.78 -10.89
CA VAL A 110 7.02 -9.93 -10.12
C VAL A 110 6.16 -10.31 -8.90
N LEU A 111 5.38 -9.39 -8.33
CA LEU A 111 4.66 -9.59 -7.05
C LEU A 111 5.62 -10.04 -5.93
N ASP A 112 5.31 -11.10 -5.17
CA ASP A 112 6.22 -11.70 -4.18
C ASP A 112 7.20 -12.71 -4.80
N GLY A 113 7.15 -12.92 -6.13
CA GLY A 113 7.99 -13.84 -6.89
C GLY A 113 7.29 -14.41 -8.12
N VAL A 114 8.04 -14.96 -9.07
CA VAL A 114 7.47 -15.64 -10.25
C VAL A 114 7.37 -17.14 -9.97
N ARG A 115 6.21 -17.74 -10.29
CA ARG A 115 5.99 -19.17 -10.19
C ARG A 115 5.68 -19.79 -11.56
N LEU A 116 6.49 -20.78 -11.97
CA LEU A 116 6.25 -21.53 -13.20
C LEU A 116 5.19 -22.62 -12.97
N ILE A 117 4.16 -22.61 -13.82
CA ILE A 117 3.02 -23.53 -13.74
C ILE A 117 2.61 -24.04 -15.12
N GLY A 118 1.76 -25.06 -15.14
CA GLY A 118 1.06 -25.54 -16.34
C GLY A 118 1.64 -26.82 -16.93
N ALA A 119 1.02 -27.23 -18.03
CA ALA A 119 1.41 -28.37 -18.85
C ALA A 119 1.55 -27.91 -20.31
N GLY A 120 2.29 -28.66 -21.12
CA GLY A 120 2.56 -28.33 -22.51
C GLY A 120 3.87 -28.92 -23.01
N LYS A 121 4.40 -28.35 -24.08
CA LYS A 121 5.73 -28.66 -24.62
C LYS A 121 6.52 -27.37 -24.69
N ILE A 122 7.83 -27.47 -24.47
CA ILE A 122 8.79 -26.38 -24.65
C ILE A 122 9.72 -26.80 -25.79
N SER A 123 9.85 -25.98 -26.82
CA SER A 123 10.66 -26.35 -28.00
C SER A 123 12.16 -26.06 -27.84
N LYS A 124 12.52 -25.04 -27.05
CA LYS A 124 13.91 -24.61 -26.85
C LYS A 124 14.33 -24.69 -25.38
N ALA A 125 15.60 -24.98 -25.16
CA ALA A 125 16.18 -24.96 -23.82
C ALA A 125 16.12 -23.53 -23.23
N VAL A 126 15.71 -23.43 -21.96
CA VAL A 126 15.66 -22.16 -21.21
C VAL A 126 16.22 -22.38 -19.81
N ASN A 127 17.10 -21.49 -19.37
CA ASN A 127 17.58 -21.43 -18.01
C ASN A 127 16.76 -20.39 -17.22
N LEU A 128 15.91 -20.84 -16.31
CA LEU A 128 15.00 -20.00 -15.53
C LEU A 128 15.49 -19.83 -14.09
N LYS A 129 15.56 -18.59 -13.61
CA LYS A 129 15.81 -18.24 -12.20
C LYS A 129 14.57 -17.60 -11.60
N ILE A 130 13.79 -18.40 -10.88
CA ILE A 130 12.44 -18.02 -10.41
C ILE A 130 12.20 -18.46 -8.97
N THR A 131 11.12 -17.97 -8.35
CA THR A 131 10.83 -18.15 -6.92
C THR A 131 10.13 -19.49 -6.62
N GLY A 132 9.60 -20.17 -7.64
CA GLY A 132 9.10 -21.53 -7.50
C GLY A 132 8.57 -22.12 -8.80
N ALA A 133 8.42 -23.43 -8.85
CA ALA A 133 7.87 -24.14 -10.00
C ALA A 133 7.04 -25.34 -9.55
N THR A 134 6.04 -25.75 -10.34
CA THR A 134 5.35 -27.01 -10.10
C THR A 134 6.17 -28.20 -10.61
N PRO A 135 6.06 -29.39 -9.99
CA PRO A 135 6.82 -30.57 -10.42
C PRO A 135 6.58 -31.01 -11.86
N GLY A 136 5.37 -30.78 -12.38
CA GLY A 136 5.05 -31.05 -13.78
C GLY A 136 5.76 -30.09 -14.74
N ALA A 137 5.92 -28.83 -14.34
CA ALA A 137 6.55 -27.83 -15.17
C ALA A 137 8.08 -27.93 -15.18
N THR A 138 8.70 -28.29 -14.05
CA THR A 138 10.16 -28.51 -13.99
C THR A 138 10.59 -29.64 -14.93
N LYS A 139 9.86 -30.77 -14.90
CA LYS A 139 10.12 -31.91 -15.80
C LYS A 139 10.04 -31.55 -17.27
N LEU A 140 9.11 -30.67 -17.66
CA LEU A 140 8.97 -30.24 -19.05
C LEU A 140 10.12 -29.33 -19.50
N VAL A 141 10.60 -28.46 -18.61
CA VAL A 141 11.78 -27.62 -18.88
C VAL A 141 13.05 -28.48 -18.99
N GLU A 142 13.23 -29.44 -18.07
CA GLU A 142 14.35 -30.39 -18.09
C GLU A 142 14.32 -31.28 -19.35
N ALA A 143 13.13 -31.74 -19.76
CA ALA A 143 12.96 -32.51 -21.00
C ALA A 143 13.36 -31.70 -22.26
N ALA A 144 13.17 -30.38 -22.23
CA ALA A 144 13.65 -29.46 -23.27
C ALA A 144 15.14 -29.08 -23.12
N LYS A 145 15.88 -29.74 -22.21
CA LYS A 145 17.29 -29.45 -21.86
C LYS A 145 17.50 -28.07 -21.24
N GLY A 146 16.46 -27.47 -20.68
CA GLY A 146 16.55 -26.26 -19.87
C GLY A 146 16.87 -26.57 -18.40
N SER A 147 17.03 -25.52 -17.61
CA SER A 147 17.25 -25.61 -16.16
C SER A 147 16.31 -24.67 -15.40
N VAL A 148 15.89 -25.08 -14.20
CA VAL A 148 15.08 -24.24 -13.30
C VAL A 148 15.80 -24.11 -11.96
N THR A 149 16.34 -22.93 -11.67
CA THR A 149 16.93 -22.59 -10.38
C THR A 149 15.90 -21.86 -9.53
N ILE A 150 15.61 -22.41 -8.35
CA ILE A 150 14.68 -21.81 -7.39
C ILE A 150 15.45 -20.87 -6.48
N VAL A 151 15.16 -19.56 -6.57
CA VAL A 151 15.75 -18.54 -5.70
C VAL A 151 14.83 -18.31 -4.52
N GLU A 152 15.28 -18.68 -3.32
CA GLU A 152 14.56 -18.43 -2.08
C GLU A 152 14.77 -17.00 -1.61
N GLY A 153 13.78 -16.15 -1.82
CA GLY A 153 13.84 -14.76 -1.35
C GLY A 153 12.66 -13.94 -1.83
N ARG A 154 12.25 -12.96 -1.01
CA ARG A 154 11.34 -11.92 -1.47
C ARG A 154 12.16 -11.01 -2.37
N ILE A 155 11.94 -11.06 -3.68
CA ILE A 155 12.62 -10.16 -4.61
C ILE A 155 12.09 -8.76 -4.29
N VAL A 156 12.86 -8.01 -3.50
CA VAL A 156 12.57 -6.61 -3.21
C VAL A 156 12.64 -5.90 -4.56
N LYS A 157 11.55 -5.22 -4.88
CA LYS A 157 11.41 -4.41 -6.08
C LYS A 157 12.67 -3.55 -6.21
N ALA A 158 13.45 -3.74 -7.28
CA ALA A 158 14.57 -2.86 -7.58
C ALA A 158 14.05 -1.41 -7.49
N GLU A 159 14.68 -0.61 -6.63
CA GLU A 159 14.30 0.77 -6.40
C GLU A 159 14.21 1.46 -7.76
N LYS A 160 13.08 2.12 -8.00
CA LYS A 160 12.93 2.97 -9.18
C LYS A 160 14.05 4.01 -9.10
N SER A 161 15.03 3.90 -10.00
CA SER A 161 15.95 4.99 -10.28
C SER A 161 15.13 6.25 -10.52
N GLU A 162 15.36 7.25 -9.67
CA GLU A 162 14.78 8.57 -9.79
C GLU A 162 15.16 9.15 -11.16
N LYS A 163 14.16 9.30 -12.04
CA LYS A 163 14.33 10.17 -13.21
C LYS A 163 14.30 11.61 -12.70
N PRO A 164 15.27 12.46 -13.07
CA PRO A 164 15.39 13.81 -12.54
C PRO A 164 14.16 14.64 -12.93
N ALA A 165 13.57 15.30 -11.93
CA ALA A 165 12.45 16.19 -12.10
C ALA A 165 12.83 17.39 -12.98
N VAL A 166 12.37 17.38 -14.23
CA VAL A 166 12.37 18.57 -15.10
C VAL A 166 11.37 19.57 -14.54
N LYS A 167 11.88 20.63 -13.91
CA LYS A 167 11.10 21.79 -13.44
C LYS A 167 10.50 22.51 -14.66
N LYS A 168 9.17 22.51 -14.80
CA LYS A 168 8.45 23.48 -15.64
C LYS A 168 8.27 24.80 -14.85
N PRO A 169 8.52 25.98 -15.44
CA PRO A 169 8.41 27.25 -14.72
C PRO A 169 6.93 27.63 -14.54
N VAL A 170 6.59 28.05 -13.32
CA VAL A 170 5.27 28.57 -12.95
C VAL A 170 5.18 30.03 -13.39
N ALA A 171 4.28 30.32 -14.33
CA ALA A 171 3.91 31.68 -14.69
C ALA A 171 3.01 32.29 -13.60
N LYS A 172 3.46 33.40 -13.01
CA LYS A 172 2.69 34.29 -12.13
C LYS A 172 1.46 34.83 -12.87
N LYS A 173 0.27 34.68 -12.28
CA LYS A 173 -0.87 35.57 -12.57
C LYS A 173 -1.41 36.11 -11.25
N ALA A 174 -1.41 37.43 -11.15
CA ALA A 174 -1.85 38.22 -10.03
C ALA A 174 -3.36 38.09 -9.79
N ALA A 175 -3.77 37.97 -8.53
CA ALA A 175 -5.14 38.12 -8.08
C ALA A 175 -5.21 39.20 -6.98
N ALA A 176 -6.08 40.18 -7.19
CA ALA A 176 -6.36 41.28 -6.27
C ALA A 176 -7.17 40.79 -5.04
N PRO A 177 -7.07 41.47 -3.88
CA PRO A 177 -7.51 40.94 -2.60
C PRO A 177 -9.00 41.21 -2.33
N LYS A 178 -9.70 40.22 -1.78
CA LYS A 178 -11.00 40.41 -1.11
C LYS A 178 -10.81 40.22 0.39
N ALA A 179 -11.43 41.15 1.13
CA ALA A 179 -11.34 41.33 2.57
C ALA A 179 -11.88 40.12 3.36
N GLU A 180 -11.15 39.72 4.40
CA GLU A 180 -11.63 38.84 5.46
C GLU A 180 -11.43 39.51 6.82
N ALA A 181 -12.47 39.36 7.65
CA ALA A 181 -12.66 40.04 8.92
C ALA A 181 -11.73 39.52 10.03
N LYS A 182 -11.32 40.46 10.89
CA LYS A 182 -10.54 40.25 12.12
C LYS A 182 -11.23 39.29 13.09
N LYS A 183 -10.48 38.34 13.63
CA LYS A 183 -10.70 37.74 14.97
C LYS A 183 -9.38 37.84 15.77
N PRO A 184 -9.38 38.35 17.01
CA PRO A 184 -8.17 38.77 17.70
C PRO A 184 -7.40 37.62 18.37
N ALA A 185 -6.10 37.87 18.53
CA ALA A 185 -5.08 37.00 19.09
C ALA A 185 -5.10 36.90 20.63
N ALA A 186 -4.73 35.73 21.14
CA ALA A 186 -4.08 35.48 22.43
C ALA A 186 -3.50 34.05 22.38
N LYS A 187 -2.31 33.68 22.86
CA LYS A 187 -1.21 34.36 23.54
C LYS A 187 0.01 33.42 23.38
N LYS A 188 1.16 33.94 22.95
CA LYS A 188 2.47 33.25 23.05
C LYS A 188 2.85 33.15 24.53
N ALA A 189 3.29 31.98 24.98
CA ALA A 189 4.11 31.84 26.19
C ALA A 189 5.51 31.41 25.77
N ALA A 190 6.49 32.22 26.19
CA ALA A 190 7.90 32.15 25.85
C ALA A 190 8.66 31.16 26.76
N PRO A 191 9.86 30.71 26.35
CA PRO A 191 10.58 29.57 26.92
C PRO A 191 11.35 29.97 28.20
N LYS A 192 11.54 29.03 29.13
CA LYS A 192 12.44 29.23 30.28
C LYS A 192 13.56 28.17 30.32
N LYS A 193 14.75 28.69 30.04
CA LYS A 193 16.07 28.44 30.66
C LYS A 193 16.72 27.05 30.55
N THR A 194 17.58 27.00 29.53
CA THR A 194 18.92 26.39 29.47
C THR A 194 19.53 25.89 30.79
N ALA A 195 19.79 24.59 30.85
CA ALA A 195 20.80 23.96 31.69
C ALA A 195 21.70 23.09 30.79
N ALA A 196 23.01 23.11 31.09
CA ALA A 196 24.14 22.41 30.47
C ALA A 196 23.86 21.38 29.36
N LYS A 197 24.42 21.63 28.17
CA LYS A 197 24.33 20.76 26.99
C LYS A 197 25.18 19.50 27.20
N LEU A 198 24.58 18.48 27.81
CA LEU A 198 25.09 17.11 27.80
C LEU A 198 25.01 16.58 26.37
N GLU A 199 26.08 15.95 25.87
CA GLU A 199 26.09 15.35 24.53
C GLU A 199 24.92 14.35 24.39
N ALA A 200 24.11 14.53 23.36
CA ALA A 200 22.92 13.71 23.13
C ALA A 200 23.32 12.29 22.71
N ASP A 201 22.70 11.29 23.34
CA ASP A 201 22.86 9.88 22.99
C ASP A 201 21.85 9.46 21.92
N ASP A 202 22.21 8.46 21.12
CA ASP A 202 21.30 7.87 20.15
C ASP A 202 20.34 6.88 20.82
N LEU A 203 19.21 7.40 21.32
CA LEU A 203 18.17 6.61 21.99
C LEU A 203 17.54 5.52 21.10
N THR A 204 17.76 5.53 19.78
CA THR A 204 17.24 4.47 18.89
C THR A 204 17.90 3.11 19.10
N LYS A 205 18.98 3.04 19.88
CA LYS A 205 19.63 1.79 20.26
C LYS A 205 18.88 1.00 21.36
N ILE A 206 17.92 1.62 22.04
CA ILE A 206 17.06 0.94 23.00
C ILE A 206 15.92 0.26 22.24
N SER A 207 15.69 -1.03 22.50
CA SER A 207 14.60 -1.78 21.87
C SER A 207 13.25 -1.15 22.22
N GLY A 208 12.42 -0.94 21.21
CA GLY A 208 11.12 -0.26 21.34
C GLY A 208 11.15 1.24 21.07
N ILE A 209 12.33 1.89 21.08
CA ILE A 209 12.47 3.32 20.74
C ILE A 209 12.75 3.50 19.24
N GLY A 210 11.69 3.73 18.46
CA GLY A 210 11.82 4.12 17.06
C GLY A 210 12.17 5.61 16.87
N PRO A 211 12.54 6.05 15.64
CA PRO A 211 12.90 7.45 15.34
C PRO A 211 11.83 8.49 15.70
N VAL A 212 10.56 8.10 15.68
CA VAL A 212 9.42 8.96 16.07
C VAL A 212 9.40 9.18 17.57
N PHE A 213 9.60 8.11 18.36
CA PHE A 213 9.62 8.19 19.81
C PHE A 213 10.89 8.87 20.33
N ALA A 214 12.04 8.65 19.69
CA ALA A 214 13.27 9.38 20.00
C ALA A 214 13.09 10.91 19.86
N LYS A 215 12.39 11.38 18.81
CA LYS A 215 12.06 12.79 18.63
C LYS A 215 11.11 13.32 19.71
N ARG A 216 10.06 12.57 20.03
CA ARG A 216 9.08 12.94 21.07
C ARG A 216 9.71 12.97 22.47
N LEU A 217 10.61 12.04 22.77
CA LEU A 217 11.39 12.03 24.01
C LEU A 217 12.34 13.24 24.08
N ALA A 218 12.95 13.61 22.96
CA ALA A 218 13.78 14.81 22.88
C ALA A 218 12.97 16.11 23.11
N GLU A 219 11.72 16.17 22.62
CA GLU A 219 10.78 17.27 22.91
C GLU A 219 10.42 17.34 24.41
N GLU A 220 10.35 16.21 25.11
CA GLU A 220 10.18 16.12 26.56
C GLU A 220 11.48 16.32 27.37
N GLY A 221 12.60 16.60 26.69
CA GLY A 221 13.90 16.88 27.30
C GLY A 221 14.71 15.64 27.70
N ILE A 222 14.34 14.47 27.19
CA ILE A 222 15.07 13.20 27.38
C ILE A 222 15.90 12.94 26.12
N THR A 223 17.20 13.20 26.22
CA THR A 223 18.17 13.10 25.12
C THR A 223 19.40 12.26 25.46
N THR A 224 19.56 11.79 26.71
CA THR A 224 20.72 10.99 27.13
C THR A 224 20.31 9.72 27.86
N TYR A 225 21.16 8.68 27.81
CA TYR A 225 20.91 7.44 28.54
C TYR A 225 20.83 7.67 30.06
N LEU A 226 21.60 8.63 30.59
CA LEU A 226 21.54 9.05 32.00
C LEU A 226 20.16 9.53 32.46
N GLN A 227 19.41 10.16 31.55
CA GLN A 227 18.07 10.65 31.86
C GLN A 227 17.06 9.50 31.86
N VAL A 228 17.23 8.53 30.98
CA VAL A 228 16.38 7.33 30.90
C VAL A 228 16.55 6.46 32.15
N THR A 229 17.77 6.27 32.65
CA THR A 229 18.02 5.49 33.89
C THR A 229 17.47 6.16 35.15
N LYS A 230 17.33 7.49 35.16
CA LYS A 230 16.83 8.28 36.29
C LYS A 230 15.32 8.50 36.25
N LEU A 231 14.60 7.85 35.34
CA LEU A 231 13.14 7.95 35.28
C LEU A 231 12.52 7.32 36.55
N THR A 232 11.75 8.12 37.28
CA THR A 232 10.96 7.63 38.41
C THR A 232 9.67 6.98 37.91
N ALA A 233 9.10 6.04 38.67
CA ALA A 233 7.86 5.34 38.29
C ALA A 233 6.71 6.31 37.94
N LYS A 234 6.61 7.43 38.66
CA LYS A 234 5.63 8.49 38.35
C LYS A 234 5.88 9.15 37.00
N ARG A 235 7.14 9.46 36.67
CA ARG A 235 7.51 10.09 35.39
C ARG A 235 7.32 9.12 34.21
N ILE A 236 7.52 7.83 34.42
CA ILE A 236 7.25 6.79 33.42
C ILE A 236 5.75 6.79 33.06
N ALA A 237 4.86 6.75 34.06
CA ALA A 237 3.42 6.78 33.82
C ALA A 237 2.97 8.07 33.09
N GLU A 238 3.52 9.23 33.47
CA GLU A 238 3.25 10.50 32.78
C GLU A 238 3.70 10.48 31.31
N LEU A 239 4.86 9.88 31.01
CA LEU A 239 5.36 9.76 29.64
C LEU A 239 4.56 8.76 28.83
N ASP A 240 4.15 7.64 29.44
CA ASP A 240 3.35 6.61 28.78
C ASP A 240 1.99 7.16 28.33
N GLU A 241 1.32 7.94 29.18
CA GLU A 241 0.04 8.58 28.86
C GLU A 241 0.22 9.71 27.84
N LYS A 242 1.24 10.55 28.02
CA LYS A 242 1.44 11.74 27.17
C LYS A 242 1.94 11.40 25.77
N LEU A 243 2.76 10.37 25.63
CA LEU A 243 3.35 9.96 24.36
C LEU A 243 2.62 8.78 23.69
N ASP A 244 1.54 8.28 24.32
CA ASP A 244 0.74 7.11 23.90
C ASP A 244 1.62 5.87 23.65
N LEU A 245 2.48 5.57 24.64
CA LEU A 245 3.48 4.51 24.55
C LEU A 245 2.95 3.15 25.01
N LYS A 246 1.70 3.07 25.49
CA LYS A 246 1.03 1.80 25.87
C LYS A 246 1.85 0.92 26.81
N ASN A 247 2.51 1.54 27.80
CA ASN A 247 3.38 0.87 28.77
C ASN A 247 4.63 0.22 28.15
N ASN A 248 5.05 0.64 26.94
CA ASN A 248 6.28 0.12 26.32
C ASN A 248 7.52 0.42 27.16
N ILE A 249 7.57 1.54 27.90
CA ILE A 249 8.70 1.87 28.77
C ILE A 249 8.92 0.77 29.83
N THR A 250 7.84 0.25 30.41
CA THR A 250 7.89 -0.82 31.42
C THR A 250 8.00 -2.21 30.80
N ASN A 251 7.33 -2.47 29.67
CA ASN A 251 7.34 -3.80 29.03
C ASN A 251 8.70 -4.13 28.41
N ASP A 252 9.36 -3.14 27.82
CA ASP A 252 10.67 -3.30 27.19
C ASP A 252 11.82 -2.89 28.14
N ASP A 253 11.53 -2.55 29.40
CA ASP A 253 12.52 -2.17 30.43
C ASP A 253 13.61 -1.21 29.94
N TRP A 254 13.19 -0.06 29.42
CA TRP A 254 14.11 0.96 28.87
C TRP A 254 15.17 1.45 29.86
N PRO A 255 14.90 1.63 31.17
CA PRO A 255 15.91 2.03 32.14
C PRO A 255 17.07 1.03 32.28
N ALA A 256 16.78 -0.28 32.26
CA ALA A 256 17.82 -1.32 32.34
C ALA A 256 18.70 -1.32 31.07
N GLN A 257 18.08 -1.26 29.88
CA GLN A 257 18.82 -1.19 28.61
C GLN A 257 19.68 0.07 28.50
N ALA A 258 19.17 1.22 28.95
CA ALA A 258 19.94 2.46 29.00
C ALA A 258 21.16 2.35 29.93
N ALA A 259 21.05 1.63 31.04
CA ALA A 259 22.16 1.39 31.96
C ALA A 259 23.25 0.51 31.34
N GLU A 260 22.88 -0.49 30.53
CA GLU A 260 23.83 -1.32 29.78
C GLU A 260 24.55 -0.53 28.68
N LEU A 261 23.80 0.25 27.90
CA LEU A 261 24.37 1.11 26.85
C LEU A 261 25.30 2.19 27.41
N MET A 262 25.02 2.67 28.62
CA MET A 262 25.93 3.56 29.35
C MET A 262 27.24 2.88 29.75
N LYS A 263 27.20 1.62 30.19
CA LYS A 263 28.41 0.85 30.53
C LYS A 263 29.26 0.60 29.28
N ALA A 264 28.63 0.35 28.14
CA ALA A 264 29.31 0.16 26.86
C ALA A 264 29.89 1.45 26.24
N LYS A 265 29.47 2.63 26.70
CA LYS A 265 29.96 3.94 26.25
C LYS A 265 31.19 4.44 27.05
N LYS A 266 31.39 3.93 28.27
CA LYS A 266 32.60 4.19 29.09
C LYS A 266 33.76 3.33 28.65
#